data_AF-A0A1G5QNJ7-F1
#
_entry.id   AF-A0A1G5QNJ7-F1
#
_cell.length_a   1.000
_cell.length_b   1.000
_cell.length_c   1.000
_cell.angle_alpha   90.00
_cell.angle_beta   90.00
_cell.angle_gamma   90.00
#
_symmetry.space_group_name_H-M   'P 1'
#
loop_
_entity.id
_entity.type
_entity.pdbx_description
1 polymer ?
#
loop_
_entity_poly.entity_id
_entity_poly.type
_entity_poly.pdbx_seq_one_letter_code
_entity_poly.pdbx_strand_id
1 'polypeptide(L)'
;MVNTDRPRLTTLSAAIVPALFLLGCGSGSSSEDTTGTTNKVVGTAADGYLSGATVCLDTNRNQKCDSDEPTAQTGAGGTFSLDVPDDIDANAYSIVVDVVAGTIDEDTGQPIVNPYILSAPAGKPGFVSPLTTAVQAAIERNPVLTSEEAEAQVKGQIGAGSDTSLFEDYVAAKKDTSNESAADYERLHKVAQVTAKVMAENQDAITTAASDAGLDIEQVYQDLLALVLDAVLDQLDESAQVVDDSGDSFDIDTTEVTVADTTNIEEDLEEAANATSFTAVPVETVLASKANWVWSEREEWDGVSYDYYEYGEVGFDSETGNLAETLWEYNADTNAWENWTEDGIRLILTSNGWEHFSDNVSAWSVTFNDDGSASVSLGSNADNLKLTAAQLDVSGKKMQSFMQGKETGLFGTKVPADAVFADDSIAYRVNWIANEDSYELDSWTDCDDPSVYNGNCNVLWGHSTSGPATSFEELIFPDETTADSSYHYAHIGDELGARFIDDGRVQITDAANGNEVSYGSWSYQTVHGTKLMMVNVPDRFSSRLWEDEGQLFLAVQDGYVRQGEFTAAGEIAFDDDYWFNETAMDSLLSQFNFSL
;
A
#
# COMPACT_ATOMS: atom_id res chain seq x y z
N MET A 1 28.00 52.65 8.72
CA MET A 1 27.63 53.89 8.01
C MET A 1 26.27 53.60 7.39
N VAL A 2 25.23 54.38 7.67
CA VAL A 2 23.80 54.15 7.29
C VAL A 2 23.18 52.90 7.98
N ASN A 3 22.39 53.03 9.06
CA ASN A 3 20.95 53.35 9.19
C ASN A 3 20.00 52.20 8.73
N THR A 4 19.34 51.45 9.66
CA THR A 4 17.99 51.66 10.28
C THR A 4 16.83 51.23 9.36
N ASP A 5 15.76 50.53 9.77
CA ASP A 5 15.27 50.17 11.13
C ASP A 5 14.45 48.86 11.15
N ARG A 6 14.29 48.26 12.34
CA ARG A 6 13.27 47.24 12.66
C ARG A 6 12.15 47.87 13.51
N PRO A 7 10.86 47.51 13.35
CA PRO A 7 9.84 47.89 14.32
C PRO A 7 9.90 47.00 15.58
N ARG A 8 9.62 47.58 16.75
CA ARG A 8 9.44 46.90 18.05
C ARG A 8 8.05 47.21 18.62
N LEU A 9 7.55 46.29 19.45
CA LEU A 9 6.34 46.43 20.27
C LEU A 9 6.25 47.79 21.00
N THR A 10 5.02 48.29 21.18
CA THR A 10 4.70 49.12 22.35
C THR A 10 3.33 48.77 22.93
N THR A 11 3.30 48.49 24.22
CA THR A 11 2.14 48.21 25.06
C THR A 11 1.33 49.47 25.37
N LEU A 12 0.02 49.32 25.65
CA LEU A 12 -0.77 50.37 26.30
C LEU A 12 -1.68 49.77 27.40
N SER A 13 -1.67 50.37 28.60
CA SER A 13 -2.54 49.96 29.72
C SER A 13 -3.04 51.19 30.49
N ALA A 14 -4.37 51.33 30.67
CA ALA A 14 -5.03 52.23 31.62
C ALA A 14 -6.57 52.00 31.70
N ALA A 15 -7.34 52.39 32.72
CA ALA A 15 -7.15 52.22 34.18
C ALA A 15 -8.42 52.61 35.01
N ILE A 16 -9.21 51.60 35.42
CA ILE A 16 -9.97 51.56 36.70
C ILE A 16 -11.24 52.48 36.86
N VAL A 17 -12.08 52.07 37.83
CA VAL A 17 -13.18 52.72 38.61
C VAL A 17 -14.64 52.66 38.08
N PRO A 18 -15.66 52.55 38.98
CA PRO A 18 -16.72 51.53 38.82
C PRO A 18 -18.17 52.04 39.03
N ALA A 19 -19.15 51.13 38.95
CA ALA A 19 -20.51 51.34 39.47
C ALA A 19 -21.00 50.11 40.25
N LEU A 20 -21.48 50.34 41.49
CA LEU A 20 -22.11 49.36 42.37
C LEU A 20 -23.64 49.48 42.30
N PHE A 21 -24.36 48.61 43.04
CA PHE A 21 -25.83 48.45 43.16
C PHE A 21 -26.43 47.45 42.14
N LEU A 22 -27.24 46.44 42.52
CA LEU A 22 -27.85 46.10 43.82
C LEU A 22 -28.02 44.58 44.04
N LEU A 23 -28.13 44.24 45.32
CA LEU A 23 -28.37 42.92 45.92
C LEU A 23 -29.43 42.04 45.22
N GLY A 24 -29.09 40.77 45.00
CA GLY A 24 -30.01 39.66 44.75
C GLY A 24 -29.61 38.44 45.58
N CYS A 25 -30.13 38.31 46.79
CA CYS A 25 -29.92 37.12 47.63
C CYS A 25 -30.93 36.04 47.24
N GLY A 26 -30.47 35.02 46.52
CA GLY A 26 -31.24 33.83 46.15
C GLY A 26 -30.53 32.57 46.64
N SER A 27 -30.93 32.05 47.79
CA SER A 27 -30.37 30.82 48.35
C SER A 27 -30.93 29.58 47.64
N GLY A 28 -30.09 28.87 46.90
CA GLY A 28 -30.38 27.55 46.34
C GLY A 28 -29.13 26.67 46.48
N SER A 29 -29.22 25.62 47.29
CA SER A 29 -28.14 24.65 47.43
C SER A 29 -28.25 23.63 46.30
N SER A 30 -27.40 23.75 45.30
CA SER A 30 -27.12 22.71 44.31
C SER A 30 -25.63 22.42 44.36
N SER A 31 -25.28 21.14 44.47
CA SER A 31 -23.89 20.69 44.42
C SER A 31 -23.20 21.25 43.17
N GLU A 32 -21.94 21.65 43.30
CA GLU A 32 -21.05 21.78 42.15
C GLU A 32 -20.78 20.35 41.65
N ASP A 33 -21.66 19.86 40.76
CA ASP A 33 -21.26 18.83 39.82
C ASP A 33 -20.18 19.48 38.95
N THR A 34 -18.96 18.98 39.07
CA THR A 34 -17.90 19.22 38.09
C THR A 34 -18.28 18.50 36.81
N THR A 35 -19.17 19.10 36.02
CA THR A 35 -19.40 18.69 34.65
C THR A 35 -18.08 18.86 33.92
N GLY A 36 -17.38 17.75 33.67
CA GLY A 36 -16.26 17.73 32.73
C GLY A 36 -16.73 18.38 31.43
N THR A 37 -15.92 19.27 30.90
CA THR A 37 -16.18 19.76 29.55
C THR A 37 -15.74 18.64 28.61
N THR A 38 -16.58 18.36 27.61
CA THR A 38 -16.35 17.29 26.63
C THR A 38 -16.37 17.87 25.23
N ASN A 39 -15.41 17.43 24.42
CA ASN A 39 -15.42 17.63 22.98
C ASN A 39 -16.29 16.57 22.32
N LYS A 40 -16.88 16.90 21.18
CA LYS A 40 -17.68 15.96 20.39
C LYS A 40 -16.93 15.50 19.15
N VAL A 41 -16.68 14.21 19.07
CA VAL A 41 -16.33 13.54 17.82
C VAL A 41 -17.64 13.08 17.17
N VAL A 42 -17.76 13.26 15.86
CA VAL A 42 -18.95 12.89 15.09
C VAL A 42 -18.51 12.27 13.78
N GLY A 43 -19.25 11.26 13.34
CA GLY A 43 -19.01 10.55 12.09
C GLY A 43 -20.13 9.57 11.79
N THR A 44 -19.88 8.73 10.80
CA THR A 44 -20.80 7.70 10.31
C THR A 44 -20.06 6.37 10.18
N ALA A 45 -20.67 5.27 10.61
CA ALA A 45 -20.17 3.92 10.33
C ALA A 45 -20.97 3.27 9.19
N ALA A 46 -20.29 2.69 8.20
CA ALA A 46 -20.95 2.01 7.09
C ALA A 46 -20.08 0.94 6.40
N ASP A 47 -20.68 -0.22 6.11
CA ASP A 47 -20.43 -0.93 4.85
C ASP A 47 -21.53 -0.52 3.85
N GLY A 48 -22.80 -0.85 4.14
CA GLY A 48 -23.93 0.07 4.10
C GLY A 48 -24.15 0.71 5.48
N TYR A 49 -25.02 1.71 5.66
CA TYR A 49 -25.10 2.42 6.96
C TYR A 49 -25.47 1.48 8.14
N LEU A 50 -24.62 1.42 9.16
CA LEU A 50 -24.73 0.47 10.27
C LEU A 50 -25.44 1.08 11.48
N SER A 51 -26.59 0.53 11.89
CA SER A 51 -27.44 1.05 12.98
C SER A 51 -27.48 0.10 14.18
N GLY A 52 -27.00 0.56 15.35
CA GLY A 52 -26.90 -0.23 16.58
C GLY A 52 -25.55 -0.89 16.84
N ALA A 53 -24.48 -0.45 16.16
CA ALA A 53 -23.10 -0.83 16.45
C ALA A 53 -22.53 0.01 17.61
N THR A 54 -21.57 -0.54 18.34
CA THR A 54 -20.87 0.20 19.40
C THR A 54 -19.69 0.95 18.81
N VAL A 55 -19.50 2.21 19.17
CA VAL A 55 -18.38 3.04 18.68
C VAL A 55 -17.55 3.49 19.87
N CYS A 56 -16.22 3.47 19.75
CA CYS A 56 -15.30 3.95 20.77
C CYS A 56 -14.14 4.77 20.18
N LEU A 57 -13.47 5.54 21.03
CA LEU A 57 -12.15 6.10 20.77
C LEU A 57 -11.13 5.16 21.41
N ASP A 58 -10.32 4.50 20.60
CA ASP A 58 -9.36 3.49 21.06
C ASP A 58 -8.13 4.17 21.68
N THR A 59 -8.25 4.48 22.96
CA THR A 59 -7.25 5.22 23.75
C THR A 59 -6.09 4.35 24.21
N ASN A 60 -6.24 3.03 24.18
CA ASN A 60 -5.22 2.09 24.62
C ASN A 60 -4.48 1.38 23.45
N ARG A 61 -5.00 1.51 22.22
CA ARG A 61 -4.50 0.95 20.95
C ARG A 61 -4.56 -0.56 20.90
N ASN A 62 -5.72 -1.13 21.27
CA ASN A 62 -5.98 -2.57 21.17
C ASN A 62 -7.11 -2.91 20.19
N GLN A 63 -7.65 -1.92 19.48
CA GLN A 63 -8.72 -2.07 18.50
C GLN A 63 -10.01 -2.75 19.01
N LYS A 64 -10.31 -2.61 20.32
CA LYS A 64 -11.47 -3.21 21.00
C LYS A 64 -12.17 -2.14 21.83
N CYS A 65 -13.50 -2.06 21.78
CA CYS A 65 -14.20 -1.07 22.61
C CYS A 65 -14.24 -1.46 24.09
N ASP A 66 -13.26 -0.96 24.85
CA ASP A 66 -13.12 -1.22 26.28
C ASP A 66 -14.04 -0.37 27.16
N SER A 67 -14.31 -0.88 28.37
CA SER A 67 -15.34 -0.33 29.26
C SER A 67 -14.99 1.00 29.93
N ASP A 68 -13.72 1.40 29.90
CA ASP A 68 -13.18 2.65 30.43
C ASP A 68 -12.95 3.72 29.34
N GLU A 69 -13.25 3.41 28.09
CA GLU A 69 -13.10 4.32 26.95
C GLU A 69 -14.34 5.18 26.68
N PRO A 70 -14.20 6.33 25.99
CA PRO A 70 -15.35 7.07 25.48
C PRO A 70 -16.12 6.20 24.48
N THR A 71 -17.40 5.93 24.74
CA THR A 71 -18.26 5.06 23.92
C THR A 71 -19.56 5.73 23.47
N ALA A 72 -20.07 5.31 22.31
CA ALA A 72 -21.35 5.69 21.73
C ALA A 72 -22.01 4.49 21.03
N GLN A 73 -23.19 4.72 20.45
CA GLN A 73 -23.93 3.77 19.63
C GLN A 73 -24.31 4.45 18.31
N THR A 74 -24.23 3.74 17.19
CA THR A 74 -24.68 4.27 15.91
C THR A 74 -26.20 4.35 15.84
N GLY A 75 -26.69 5.42 15.23
CA GLY A 75 -28.11 5.65 14.96
C GLY A 75 -28.51 5.28 13.53
N ALA A 76 -29.71 5.70 13.14
CA ALA A 76 -30.15 5.63 11.74
C ALA A 76 -29.20 6.42 10.82
N GLY A 77 -28.95 5.88 9.63
CA GLY A 77 -27.94 6.40 8.70
C GLY A 77 -26.50 6.33 9.24
N GLY A 78 -26.19 5.34 10.10
CA GLY A 78 -24.84 5.07 10.61
C GLY A 78 -24.26 6.10 11.58
N THR A 79 -24.95 7.22 11.80
CA THR A 79 -24.41 8.38 12.51
C THR A 79 -24.13 8.12 14.00
N PHE A 80 -22.98 8.60 14.50
CA PHE A 80 -22.64 8.58 15.92
C PHE A 80 -22.18 9.96 16.42
N SER A 81 -22.23 10.15 17.74
CA SER A 81 -21.61 11.28 18.43
C SER A 81 -21.00 10.82 19.74
N LEU A 82 -19.67 10.86 19.80
CA LEU A 82 -18.88 10.49 20.95
C LEU A 82 -18.66 11.73 21.84
N ASP A 83 -18.85 11.59 23.15
CA ASP A 83 -18.49 12.62 24.13
C ASP A 83 -17.12 12.29 24.72
N VAL A 84 -16.08 12.96 24.21
CA VAL A 84 -14.68 12.74 24.61
C VAL A 84 -14.27 13.77 25.67
N PRO A 85 -13.67 13.36 26.81
CA PRO A 85 -13.11 14.28 27.80
C PRO A 85 -12.11 15.29 27.20
N ASP A 86 -12.18 16.56 27.64
CA ASP A 86 -11.30 17.65 27.15
C ASP A 86 -9.78 17.41 27.37
N ASP A 87 -9.40 16.47 28.25
CA ASP A 87 -8.01 16.07 28.51
C ASP A 87 -7.49 14.96 27.58
N ILE A 88 -8.32 14.42 26.69
CA ILE A 88 -7.95 13.46 25.64
C ILE A 88 -7.93 14.17 24.28
N ASP A 89 -6.80 14.13 23.57
CA ASP A 89 -6.75 14.55 22.16
C ASP A 89 -7.32 13.43 21.28
N ALA A 90 -8.57 13.59 20.87
CA ALA A 90 -9.26 12.62 20.01
C ALA A 90 -8.61 12.41 18.64
N ASN A 91 -7.70 13.29 18.19
CA ASN A 91 -7.01 13.12 16.91
C ASN A 91 -5.77 12.22 17.01
N ALA A 92 -5.38 11.78 18.22
CA ALA A 92 -4.21 10.94 18.46
C ALA A 92 -4.51 9.43 18.51
N TYR A 93 -5.78 9.06 18.32
CA TYR A 93 -6.33 7.71 18.49
C TYR A 93 -7.32 7.39 17.35
N SER A 94 -7.37 6.12 16.98
CA SER A 94 -8.34 5.58 16.02
C SER A 94 -9.77 5.61 16.58
N ILE A 95 -10.74 5.59 15.67
CA ILE A 95 -12.13 5.23 16.00
C ILE A 95 -12.32 3.76 15.68
N VAL A 96 -12.94 3.02 16.60
CA VAL A 96 -13.27 1.60 16.43
C VAL A 96 -14.78 1.43 16.54
N VAL A 97 -15.32 0.53 15.73
CA VAL A 97 -16.74 0.19 15.66
C VAL A 97 -16.89 -1.33 15.78
N ASP A 98 -17.35 -1.78 16.95
CA ASP A 98 -17.74 -3.17 17.17
C ASP A 98 -19.11 -3.42 16.50
N VAL A 99 -19.10 -4.09 15.34
CA VAL A 99 -20.32 -4.49 14.64
C VAL A 99 -20.83 -5.79 15.26
N VAL A 100 -21.66 -5.64 16.29
CA VAL A 100 -22.22 -6.78 17.03
C VAL A 100 -23.40 -7.42 16.29
N ALA A 101 -23.61 -8.71 16.52
CA ALA A 101 -24.76 -9.44 16.00
C ALA A 101 -26.08 -8.77 16.41
N GLY A 102 -26.92 -8.43 15.42
CA GLY A 102 -28.14 -7.64 15.60
C GLY A 102 -28.01 -6.15 15.25
N THR A 103 -26.82 -5.64 14.93
CA THR A 103 -26.65 -4.39 14.19
C THR A 103 -27.42 -4.48 12.87
N ILE A 104 -28.14 -3.42 12.49
CA ILE A 104 -28.86 -3.39 11.21
C ILE A 104 -27.98 -2.70 10.15
N ASP A 105 -27.68 -3.41 9.08
CA ASP A 105 -27.23 -2.78 7.83
C ASP A 105 -28.46 -2.20 7.10
N GLU A 106 -28.41 -0.92 6.74
CA GLU A 106 -29.51 -0.23 6.05
C GLU A 106 -29.57 -0.48 4.52
N ASP A 107 -28.56 -1.09 3.89
CA ASP A 107 -28.61 -1.51 2.49
C ASP A 107 -29.49 -2.76 2.31
N THR A 108 -29.29 -3.80 3.13
CA THR A 108 -30.13 -5.02 3.15
C THR A 108 -31.38 -4.88 4.04
N GLY A 109 -31.33 -3.98 5.03
CA GLY A 109 -32.33 -3.87 6.09
C GLY A 109 -32.39 -5.11 7.02
N GLN A 110 -31.36 -5.95 7.01
CA GLN A 110 -31.25 -7.16 7.84
C GLN A 110 -30.32 -6.95 9.04
N PRO A 111 -30.49 -7.73 10.13
CA PRO A 111 -29.50 -7.79 11.18
C PRO A 111 -28.26 -8.57 10.73
N ILE A 112 -27.08 -7.99 10.95
CA ILE A 112 -25.78 -8.66 10.88
C ILE A 112 -25.80 -9.88 11.82
N VAL A 113 -25.28 -11.01 11.32
CA VAL A 113 -25.25 -12.31 12.03
C VAL A 113 -23.86 -12.59 12.59
N ASN A 114 -22.84 -12.51 11.74
CA ASN A 114 -21.44 -12.69 12.11
C ASN A 114 -20.86 -11.32 12.50
N PRO A 115 -20.30 -11.15 13.71
CA PRO A 115 -19.72 -9.87 14.11
C PRO A 115 -18.38 -9.63 13.43
N TYR A 116 -18.05 -8.35 13.23
CA TYR A 116 -16.75 -7.89 12.75
C TYR A 116 -16.42 -6.54 13.37
N ILE A 117 -15.20 -6.06 13.16
CA ILE A 117 -14.71 -4.78 13.66
C ILE A 117 -14.41 -3.89 12.46
N LEU A 118 -14.85 -2.63 12.53
CA LEU A 118 -14.39 -1.59 11.61
C LEU A 118 -13.57 -0.56 12.38
N SER A 119 -12.60 0.07 11.71
CA SER A 119 -11.80 1.14 12.28
C SER A 119 -11.54 2.28 11.28
N ALA A 120 -11.18 3.44 11.82
CA ALA A 120 -10.68 4.56 11.04
C ALA A 120 -9.44 5.16 11.73
N PRO A 121 -8.38 5.52 10.97
CA PRO A 121 -7.15 6.07 11.51
C PRO A 121 -7.32 7.34 12.34
N ALA A 122 -6.29 7.57 13.17
CA ALA A 122 -6.20 8.75 14.03
C ALA A 122 -6.36 10.04 13.22
N GLY A 123 -7.27 10.92 13.68
CA GLY A 123 -7.59 12.18 12.98
C GLY A 123 -8.54 12.05 11.76
N LYS A 124 -8.99 10.84 11.41
CA LYS A 124 -9.97 10.57 10.32
C LYS A 124 -11.36 10.10 10.80
N PRO A 125 -11.95 10.63 11.90
CA PRO A 125 -13.15 10.03 12.53
C PRO A 125 -14.47 10.24 11.76
N GLY A 126 -14.46 10.90 10.61
CA GLY A 126 -15.67 11.34 9.91
C GLY A 126 -16.48 10.21 9.29
N PHE A 127 -15.79 9.16 8.83
CA PHE A 127 -16.37 8.00 8.17
C PHE A 127 -15.57 6.77 8.56
N VAL A 128 -16.25 5.72 8.99
CA VAL A 128 -15.66 4.43 9.40
C VAL A 128 -16.28 3.34 8.54
N SER A 129 -15.45 2.66 7.75
CA SER A 129 -15.87 1.68 6.76
C SER A 129 -14.87 0.53 6.64
N PRO A 130 -15.22 -0.58 5.96
CA PRO A 130 -14.26 -1.63 5.62
C PRO A 130 -13.00 -1.11 4.92
N LEU A 131 -13.14 -0.08 4.07
CA LEU A 131 -12.00 0.52 3.38
C LEU A 131 -11.13 1.39 4.29
N THR A 132 -11.71 2.15 5.25
CA THR A 132 -10.89 2.85 6.26
C THR A 132 -10.24 1.88 7.24
N THR A 133 -10.84 0.70 7.43
CA THR A 133 -10.30 -0.39 8.27
C THR A 133 -9.10 -1.03 7.58
N ALA A 134 -9.15 -1.25 6.27
CA ALA A 134 -7.99 -1.63 5.47
C ALA A 134 -6.86 -0.58 5.55
N VAL A 135 -7.18 0.72 5.47
CA VAL A 135 -6.17 1.78 5.66
C VAL A 135 -5.57 1.75 7.06
N GLN A 136 -6.35 1.45 8.10
CA GLN A 136 -5.80 1.24 9.44
C GLN A 136 -4.92 -0.02 9.51
N ALA A 137 -5.32 -1.12 8.88
CA ALA A 137 -4.54 -2.36 8.82
C ALA A 137 -3.16 -2.15 8.19
N ALA A 138 -3.09 -1.41 7.09
CA ALA A 138 -1.83 -1.03 6.46
C ALA A 138 -0.92 -0.22 7.41
N ILE A 139 -1.48 0.66 8.24
CA ILE A 139 -0.73 1.41 9.27
C ILE A 139 -0.26 0.49 10.42
N GLU A 140 -1.04 -0.51 10.84
CA GLU A 140 -0.57 -1.46 11.88
C GLU A 140 0.55 -2.37 11.36
N ARG A 141 0.43 -2.88 10.12
CA ARG A 141 1.48 -3.67 9.44
C ARG A 141 2.73 -2.83 9.17
N ASN A 142 2.56 -1.52 8.96
CA ASN A 142 3.63 -0.60 8.60
C ASN A 142 3.53 0.77 9.34
N PRO A 143 4.02 0.85 10.61
CA PRO A 143 3.75 1.96 11.53
C PRO A 143 4.50 3.26 11.23
N VAL A 144 5.13 3.37 10.06
CA VAL A 144 5.74 4.60 9.53
C VAL A 144 4.99 5.19 8.33
N LEU A 145 3.95 4.51 7.83
CA LEU A 145 3.00 5.10 6.88
C LEU A 145 2.13 6.16 7.58
N THR A 146 1.91 7.28 6.88
CA THR A 146 0.84 8.22 7.22
C THR A 146 -0.51 7.71 6.73
N SER A 147 -1.61 8.29 7.23
CA SER A 147 -2.96 7.96 6.76
C SER A 147 -3.19 8.20 5.27
N GLU A 148 -2.44 9.11 4.67
CA GLU A 148 -2.49 9.46 3.25
C GLU A 148 -1.70 8.45 2.40
N GLU A 149 -0.54 7.99 2.89
CA GLU A 149 0.29 6.97 2.20
C GLU A 149 -0.39 5.60 2.26
N ALA A 150 -0.98 5.23 3.42
CA ALA A 150 -1.79 4.03 3.55
C ALA A 150 -3.11 4.09 2.75
N GLU A 151 -3.71 5.28 2.60
CA GLU A 151 -4.85 5.49 1.68
C GLU A 151 -4.42 5.28 0.22
N ALA A 152 -3.25 5.77 -0.19
CA ALA A 152 -2.72 5.54 -1.53
C ALA A 152 -2.48 4.05 -1.80
N GLN A 153 -1.84 3.32 -0.87
CA GLN A 153 -1.60 1.88 -1.00
C GLN A 153 -2.90 1.08 -1.17
N VAL A 154 -3.89 1.29 -0.30
CA VAL A 154 -5.19 0.60 -0.39
C VAL A 154 -5.94 1.00 -1.67
N LYS A 155 -5.81 2.25 -2.13
CA LYS A 155 -6.38 2.69 -3.41
C LYS A 155 -5.73 2.01 -4.60
N GLY A 156 -4.40 1.83 -4.61
CA GLY A 156 -3.68 1.08 -5.63
C GLY A 156 -4.17 -0.37 -5.70
N GLN A 157 -4.18 -1.07 -4.56
CA GLN A 157 -4.65 -2.45 -4.42
C GLN A 157 -6.08 -2.71 -4.90
N ILE A 158 -6.96 -1.70 -4.91
CA ILE A 158 -8.35 -1.84 -5.38
C ILE A 158 -8.64 -1.06 -6.67
N GLY A 159 -7.65 -0.48 -7.34
CA GLY A 159 -7.86 0.32 -8.57
C GLY A 159 -8.75 1.55 -8.38
N ALA A 160 -8.68 2.22 -7.22
CA ALA A 160 -9.50 3.39 -6.92
C ALA A 160 -8.93 4.67 -7.54
N GLY A 161 -9.78 5.43 -8.25
CA GLY A 161 -9.38 6.66 -8.93
C GLY A 161 -8.69 7.68 -8.00
N SER A 162 -7.64 8.34 -8.49
CA SER A 162 -6.81 9.27 -7.71
C SER A 162 -7.62 10.41 -7.06
N ASP A 163 -8.67 10.92 -7.71
CA ASP A 163 -9.56 11.96 -7.19
C ASP A 163 -10.58 11.48 -6.12
N THR A 164 -10.72 10.17 -5.86
CA THR A 164 -11.60 9.62 -4.80
C THR A 164 -10.88 9.51 -3.46
N SER A 165 -11.62 9.57 -2.35
CA SER A 165 -11.08 9.30 -1.00
C SER A 165 -11.83 8.16 -0.33
N LEU A 166 -11.08 7.25 0.32
CA LEU A 166 -11.61 6.16 1.14
C LEU A 166 -12.22 6.67 2.46
N PHE A 167 -11.86 7.89 2.85
CA PHE A 167 -12.43 8.61 4.00
C PHE A 167 -13.69 9.44 3.66
N GLU A 168 -14.12 9.50 2.40
CA GLU A 168 -15.40 10.11 2.03
C GLU A 168 -16.56 9.10 2.18
N ASP A 169 -17.74 9.59 2.59
CA ASP A 169 -18.96 8.81 2.67
C ASP A 169 -19.44 8.38 1.27
N TYR A 170 -18.89 7.26 0.78
CA TYR A 170 -19.23 6.70 -0.53
C TYR A 170 -20.72 6.34 -0.66
N VAL A 171 -21.41 6.09 0.47
CA VAL A 171 -22.84 5.76 0.52
C VAL A 171 -23.71 6.98 0.17
N ALA A 172 -23.24 8.17 0.56
CA ALA A 172 -23.80 9.45 0.15
C ALA A 172 -23.29 9.89 -1.23
N ALA A 173 -21.97 9.83 -1.47
CA ALA A 173 -21.31 10.36 -2.66
C ALA A 173 -21.80 9.68 -3.95
N LYS A 174 -22.02 8.35 -3.95
CA LYS A 174 -22.59 7.61 -5.10
C LYS A 174 -24.00 8.07 -5.51
N LYS A 175 -24.70 8.79 -4.63
CA LYS A 175 -26.07 9.31 -4.86
C LYS A 175 -26.08 10.78 -5.31
N ASP A 176 -24.94 11.48 -5.28
CA ASP A 176 -24.85 12.86 -5.74
C ASP A 176 -24.63 12.91 -7.26
N THR A 177 -25.69 13.25 -8.00
CA THR A 177 -25.65 13.39 -9.47
C THR A 177 -24.84 14.59 -9.98
N SER A 178 -24.22 15.36 -9.09
CA SER A 178 -23.24 16.41 -9.42
C SER A 178 -21.79 16.04 -9.09
N ASN A 179 -21.55 14.88 -8.48
CA ASN A 179 -20.21 14.31 -8.31
C ASN A 179 -19.80 13.59 -9.59
N GLU A 180 -18.68 13.99 -10.19
CA GLU A 180 -18.17 13.37 -11.43
C GLU A 180 -17.63 11.95 -11.19
N SER A 181 -17.20 11.64 -9.95
CA SER A 181 -16.76 10.32 -9.46
C SER A 181 -17.88 9.50 -8.81
N ALA A 182 -19.16 9.83 -9.04
CA ALA A 182 -20.27 9.09 -8.42
C ALA A 182 -20.30 7.60 -8.78
N ALA A 183 -19.81 7.22 -9.97
CA ALA A 183 -19.68 5.82 -10.38
C ALA A 183 -18.53 5.11 -9.64
N ASP A 184 -17.41 5.79 -9.43
CA ASP A 184 -16.27 5.26 -8.68
C ASP A 184 -16.67 5.03 -7.21
N TYR A 185 -17.42 5.96 -6.61
CA TYR A 185 -18.01 5.78 -5.28
C TYR A 185 -19.08 4.68 -5.22
N GLU A 186 -19.76 4.36 -6.33
CA GLU A 186 -20.61 3.16 -6.40
C GLU A 186 -19.79 1.87 -6.40
N ARG A 187 -18.66 1.83 -7.12
CA ARG A 187 -17.71 0.73 -7.09
C ARG A 187 -17.09 0.55 -5.70
N LEU A 188 -16.54 1.62 -5.10
CA LEU A 188 -15.97 1.59 -3.74
C LEU A 188 -16.96 1.05 -2.70
N HIS A 189 -18.24 1.42 -2.78
CA HIS A 189 -19.26 0.85 -1.90
C HIS A 189 -19.37 -0.68 -2.10
N LYS A 190 -19.47 -1.17 -3.34
CA LYS A 190 -19.54 -2.62 -3.60
C LYS A 190 -18.28 -3.35 -3.11
N VAL A 191 -17.09 -2.77 -3.29
CA VAL A 191 -15.83 -3.34 -2.76
C VAL A 191 -15.90 -3.43 -1.24
N ALA A 192 -16.29 -2.34 -0.57
CA ALA A 192 -16.45 -2.34 0.89
C ALA A 192 -17.45 -3.41 1.39
N GLN A 193 -18.54 -3.68 0.66
CA GLN A 193 -19.47 -4.78 1.00
C GLN A 193 -18.80 -6.16 0.93
N VAL A 194 -17.92 -6.40 -0.05
CA VAL A 194 -17.12 -7.64 -0.11
C VAL A 194 -16.08 -7.67 1.02
N THR A 195 -15.37 -6.57 1.27
CA THR A 195 -14.38 -6.45 2.35
C THR A 195 -15.00 -6.67 3.74
N ALA A 196 -16.23 -6.19 4.00
CA ALA A 196 -16.96 -6.47 5.24
C ALA A 196 -17.27 -7.97 5.40
N LYS A 197 -17.61 -8.64 4.29
CA LYS A 197 -17.87 -10.09 4.27
C LYS A 197 -16.58 -10.88 4.51
N VAL A 198 -15.47 -10.49 3.87
CA VAL A 198 -14.11 -10.99 4.12
C VAL A 198 -13.77 -10.89 5.62
N MET A 199 -13.95 -9.72 6.25
CA MET A 199 -13.72 -9.54 7.69
C MET A 199 -14.56 -10.50 8.53
N ALA A 200 -15.87 -10.57 8.28
CA ALA A 200 -16.79 -11.36 9.08
C ALA A 200 -16.60 -12.88 8.93
N GLU A 201 -16.25 -13.36 7.74
CA GLU A 201 -16.02 -14.79 7.49
C GLU A 201 -14.62 -15.23 7.95
N ASN A 202 -13.57 -14.41 7.75
CA ASN A 202 -12.24 -14.68 8.30
C ASN A 202 -12.24 -14.64 9.83
N GLN A 203 -12.91 -13.66 10.45
CA GLN A 203 -12.99 -13.59 11.92
C GLN A 203 -13.67 -14.82 12.54
N ASP A 204 -14.74 -15.36 11.92
CA ASP A 204 -15.39 -16.59 12.39
C ASP A 204 -14.49 -17.83 12.19
N ALA A 205 -13.83 -17.95 11.03
CA ALA A 205 -12.92 -19.04 10.71
C ALA A 205 -11.69 -19.08 11.64
N ILE A 206 -10.97 -17.96 11.75
CA ILE A 206 -9.76 -17.79 12.56
C ILE A 206 -10.06 -17.99 14.06
N THR A 207 -11.13 -17.39 14.57
CA THR A 207 -11.54 -17.57 15.98
C THR A 207 -11.95 -19.03 16.28
N THR A 208 -12.60 -19.70 15.32
CA THR A 208 -12.97 -21.12 15.43
C THR A 208 -11.73 -22.01 15.42
N ALA A 209 -10.79 -21.79 14.49
CA ALA A 209 -9.55 -22.55 14.40
C ALA A 209 -8.69 -22.43 15.68
N ALA A 210 -8.52 -21.20 16.19
CA ALA A 210 -7.81 -20.96 17.44
C ALA A 210 -8.51 -21.62 18.65
N SER A 211 -9.84 -21.62 18.68
CA SER A 211 -10.63 -22.30 19.71
C SER A 211 -10.49 -23.83 19.65
N ASP A 212 -10.47 -24.41 18.45
CA ASP A 212 -10.30 -25.84 18.22
C ASP A 212 -8.85 -26.31 18.48
N ALA A 213 -7.86 -25.46 18.24
CA ALA A 213 -6.47 -25.64 18.69
C ALA A 213 -6.33 -25.58 20.23
N GLY A 214 -7.29 -24.94 20.91
CA GLY A 214 -7.35 -24.83 22.37
C GLY A 214 -6.63 -23.60 22.94
N LEU A 215 -6.46 -22.56 22.12
CA LEU A 215 -5.92 -21.27 22.53
C LEU A 215 -6.92 -20.49 23.41
N ASP A 216 -6.41 -19.63 24.28
CA ASP A 216 -7.25 -18.72 25.07
C ASP A 216 -7.50 -17.45 24.27
N ILE A 217 -8.68 -17.36 23.63
CA ILE A 217 -9.05 -16.28 22.70
C ILE A 217 -8.89 -14.89 23.30
N GLU A 218 -9.10 -14.69 24.61
CA GLU A 218 -8.89 -13.38 25.24
C GLU A 218 -7.40 -13.03 25.36
N GLN A 219 -6.52 -14.03 25.42
CA GLN A 219 -5.07 -13.86 25.51
C GLN A 219 -4.39 -13.67 24.14
N VAL A 220 -4.92 -14.29 23.08
CA VAL A 220 -4.42 -14.15 21.69
C VAL A 220 -5.26 -13.19 20.83
N TYR A 221 -6.16 -12.40 21.44
CA TYR A 221 -7.10 -11.54 20.73
C TYR A 221 -6.43 -10.54 19.77
N GLN A 222 -5.27 -9.99 20.14
CA GLN A 222 -4.50 -9.09 19.26
C GLN A 222 -3.94 -9.82 18.05
N ASP A 223 -3.32 -10.99 18.28
CA ASP A 223 -2.75 -11.83 17.23
C ASP A 223 -3.85 -12.29 16.24
N LEU A 224 -5.04 -12.66 16.76
CA LEU A 224 -6.21 -13.02 15.95
C LEU A 224 -6.69 -11.85 15.09
N LEU A 225 -6.75 -10.64 15.66
CA LEU A 225 -7.18 -9.46 14.94
C LEU A 225 -6.15 -9.03 13.89
N ALA A 226 -4.85 -9.10 14.21
CA ALA A 226 -3.77 -8.89 13.26
C ALA A 226 -3.91 -9.85 12.06
N LEU A 227 -4.15 -11.15 12.30
CA LEU A 227 -4.33 -12.14 11.23
C LEU A 227 -5.60 -11.91 10.39
N VAL A 228 -6.69 -11.44 11.01
CA VAL A 228 -7.91 -11.03 10.28
C VAL A 228 -7.64 -9.80 9.41
N LEU A 229 -6.90 -8.82 9.90
CA LEU A 229 -6.55 -7.61 9.15
C LEU A 229 -5.53 -7.87 8.04
N ASP A 230 -4.61 -8.82 8.23
CA ASP A 230 -3.67 -9.28 7.20
C ASP A 230 -4.42 -9.98 6.06
N ALA A 231 -5.31 -10.93 6.41
CA ALA A 231 -6.21 -11.59 5.45
C ALA A 231 -7.16 -10.61 4.74
N VAL A 232 -7.49 -9.47 5.34
CA VAL A 232 -8.21 -8.38 4.65
C VAL A 232 -7.34 -7.75 3.58
N LEU A 233 -6.11 -7.34 3.93
CA LEU A 233 -5.19 -6.68 2.99
C LEU A 233 -4.88 -7.58 1.78
N ASP A 234 -4.56 -8.84 2.03
CA ASP A 234 -4.24 -9.83 1.00
C ASP A 234 -5.43 -10.15 0.07
N GLN A 235 -6.66 -9.85 0.48
CA GLN A 235 -7.90 -10.11 -0.29
C GLN A 235 -8.55 -8.84 -0.84
N LEU A 236 -7.91 -7.68 -0.77
CA LEU A 236 -8.45 -6.43 -1.30
C LEU A 236 -8.58 -6.44 -2.83
N ASP A 237 -7.57 -6.92 -3.56
CA ASP A 237 -7.62 -7.07 -5.02
C ASP A 237 -8.68 -8.09 -5.44
N GLU A 238 -8.73 -9.28 -4.80
CA GLU A 238 -9.80 -10.28 -5.05
C GLU A 238 -11.20 -9.67 -4.81
N SER A 239 -11.36 -8.87 -3.74
CA SER A 239 -12.61 -8.17 -3.43
C SER A 239 -12.99 -7.15 -4.51
N ALA A 240 -12.02 -6.42 -5.07
CA ALA A 240 -12.22 -5.47 -6.16
C ALA A 240 -12.53 -6.18 -7.48
N GLN A 241 -11.77 -7.22 -7.82
CA GLN A 241 -11.97 -8.04 -9.02
C GLN A 241 -13.38 -8.64 -9.04
N VAL A 242 -13.86 -9.22 -7.93
CA VAL A 242 -15.21 -9.83 -7.86
C VAL A 242 -16.32 -8.81 -8.15
N VAL A 243 -16.15 -7.57 -7.73
CA VAL A 243 -17.07 -6.47 -8.02
C VAL A 243 -17.07 -6.13 -9.51
N ASP A 244 -15.90 -6.02 -10.13
CA ASP A 244 -15.76 -5.63 -11.53
C ASP A 244 -16.22 -6.73 -12.50
N ASP A 245 -15.88 -7.99 -12.21
CA ASP A 245 -16.34 -9.16 -12.97
C ASP A 245 -17.86 -9.35 -12.89
N SER A 246 -18.47 -8.93 -11.78
CA SER A 246 -19.93 -8.95 -11.60
C SER A 246 -20.64 -7.75 -12.24
N GLY A 247 -20.03 -6.55 -12.22
CA GLY A 247 -20.54 -5.31 -12.81
C GLY A 247 -21.97 -4.96 -12.38
N ASP A 248 -22.88 -4.89 -13.35
CA ASP A 248 -24.33 -4.66 -13.18
C ASP A 248 -25.06 -5.83 -12.49
N SER A 249 -24.44 -7.02 -12.41
CA SER A 249 -25.03 -8.24 -11.83
C SER A 249 -24.51 -8.57 -10.43
N PHE A 250 -23.70 -7.69 -9.83
CA PHE A 250 -23.20 -7.82 -8.46
C PHE A 250 -24.33 -7.99 -7.43
N ASP A 251 -24.20 -9.01 -6.59
CA ASP A 251 -25.13 -9.34 -5.50
C ASP A 251 -24.36 -10.02 -4.34
N ILE A 252 -24.09 -9.26 -3.29
CA ILE A 252 -23.30 -9.65 -2.11
C ILE A 252 -23.83 -10.89 -1.36
N ASP A 253 -25.15 -11.16 -1.46
CA ASP A 253 -25.76 -12.38 -0.91
C ASP A 253 -25.24 -13.64 -1.63
N THR A 254 -24.76 -13.51 -2.88
CA THR A 254 -24.31 -14.60 -3.74
C THR A 254 -22.80 -14.63 -4.01
N THR A 255 -22.09 -13.54 -3.74
CA THR A 255 -20.62 -13.48 -3.73
C THR A 255 -20.06 -14.51 -2.74
N GLU A 256 -19.20 -15.42 -3.19
CA GLU A 256 -18.37 -16.24 -2.31
C GLU A 256 -17.06 -15.47 -2.04
N VAL A 257 -16.48 -15.59 -0.84
CA VAL A 257 -15.19 -15.00 -0.47
C VAL A 257 -14.23 -16.09 -0.01
N THR A 258 -12.94 -15.89 -0.23
CA THR A 258 -11.90 -16.80 0.25
C THR A 258 -11.66 -16.56 1.75
N VAL A 259 -11.52 -17.64 2.53
CA VAL A 259 -11.07 -17.54 3.94
C VAL A 259 -9.63 -18.01 4.03
N ALA A 260 -8.86 -17.39 4.93
CA ALA A 260 -7.46 -17.73 5.19
C ALA A 260 -7.30 -19.24 5.49
N ASP A 261 -6.18 -19.83 5.05
CA ASP A 261 -5.82 -21.15 5.54
C ASP A 261 -5.51 -21.03 7.04
N THR A 262 -6.13 -21.89 7.83
CA THR A 262 -6.00 -21.93 9.30
C THR A 262 -5.42 -23.27 9.77
N THR A 263 -4.84 -24.04 8.84
CA THR A 263 -4.22 -25.34 9.11
C THR A 263 -3.08 -25.24 10.14
N ASN A 264 -2.36 -24.12 10.17
CA ASN A 264 -1.21 -23.89 11.05
C ASN A 264 -1.43 -22.73 12.03
N ILE A 265 -2.66 -22.50 12.52
CA ILE A 265 -3.08 -21.31 13.28
C ILE A 265 -2.12 -20.80 14.39
N GLU A 266 -1.33 -21.65 15.05
CA GLU A 266 -0.33 -21.20 16.04
C GLU A 266 0.87 -20.45 15.39
N GLU A 267 1.23 -20.81 14.16
CA GLU A 267 2.27 -20.19 13.32
C GLU A 267 1.71 -18.94 12.65
N ASP A 268 0.54 -19.04 12.02
CA ASP A 268 -0.16 -17.92 11.37
C ASP A 268 -0.34 -16.72 12.34
N LEU A 269 -0.66 -16.99 13.62
CA LEU A 269 -0.75 -15.97 14.68
C LEU A 269 0.61 -15.42 15.12
N GLU A 270 1.67 -16.23 15.13
CA GLU A 270 3.03 -15.73 15.43
C GLU A 270 3.50 -14.77 14.32
N GLU A 271 3.16 -15.05 13.06
CA GLU A 271 3.53 -14.24 11.91
C GLU A 271 2.75 -12.92 11.85
N ALA A 272 1.43 -12.93 12.04
CA ALA A 272 0.62 -11.72 12.16
C ALA A 272 1.04 -10.82 13.34
N ALA A 273 1.40 -11.42 14.48
CA ALA A 273 1.95 -10.69 15.63
C ALA A 273 3.34 -10.08 15.33
N ASN A 274 4.16 -10.74 14.52
CA ASN A 274 5.46 -10.19 14.07
C ASN A 274 5.26 -9.00 13.13
N ALA A 275 4.36 -9.12 12.14
CA ALA A 275 4.08 -8.08 11.15
C ALA A 275 3.66 -6.74 11.78
N THR A 276 2.92 -6.79 12.88
CA THR A 276 2.39 -5.62 13.62
C THR A 276 3.27 -5.15 14.80
N SER A 277 4.35 -5.88 15.13
CA SER A 277 5.23 -5.54 16.26
C SER A 277 6.34 -4.51 15.95
N PHE A 278 6.39 -3.99 14.73
CA PHE A 278 7.43 -3.05 14.30
C PHE A 278 7.31 -1.69 15.00
N THR A 279 8.43 -0.97 15.12
CA THR A 279 8.46 0.37 15.74
C THR A 279 9.31 1.34 14.92
N ALA A 280 8.81 2.56 14.70
CA ALA A 280 9.51 3.58 13.89
C ALA A 280 10.94 3.85 14.40
N VAL A 281 11.90 3.88 13.48
CA VAL A 281 13.32 4.16 13.74
C VAL A 281 13.83 5.22 12.73
N PRO A 282 14.65 6.21 13.15
CA PRO A 282 15.20 7.17 12.21
C PRO A 282 16.08 6.49 11.16
N VAL A 283 15.88 6.82 9.88
CA VAL A 283 16.64 6.28 8.74
C VAL A 283 18.13 6.55 8.88
N GLU A 284 18.52 7.69 9.48
CA GLU A 284 19.92 8.00 9.83
C GLU A 284 20.54 6.91 10.73
N THR A 285 19.76 6.29 11.62
CA THR A 285 20.25 5.21 12.50
C THR A 285 20.49 3.93 11.70
N VAL A 286 19.53 3.54 10.85
CA VAL A 286 19.60 2.32 10.02
C VAL A 286 20.77 2.40 9.05
N LEU A 287 20.90 3.50 8.30
CA LEU A 287 21.98 3.67 7.32
C LEU A 287 23.36 3.89 7.97
N ALA A 288 23.42 4.37 9.23
CA ALA A 288 24.68 4.49 9.97
C ALA A 288 25.15 3.18 10.61
N SER A 289 24.23 2.26 10.98
CA SER A 289 24.57 0.87 11.32
C SER A 289 24.83 0.01 10.10
N LYS A 290 24.41 0.49 8.92
CA LYS A 290 24.09 -0.30 7.72
C LYS A 290 22.93 -1.26 7.94
N ALA A 291 22.35 -1.70 6.84
CA ALA A 291 21.33 -2.74 6.76
C ALA A 291 21.55 -3.58 5.50
N ASN A 292 21.01 -4.79 5.49
CA ASN A 292 21.22 -5.77 4.43
C ASN A 292 19.89 -6.26 3.90
N TRP A 293 19.76 -6.43 2.60
CA TRP A 293 18.57 -7.02 1.97
C TRP A 293 18.95 -8.35 1.30
N VAL A 294 17.98 -9.23 1.09
CA VAL A 294 18.14 -10.48 0.31
C VAL A 294 17.18 -10.45 -0.88
N TRP A 295 17.58 -11.07 -1.98
CA TRP A 295 16.78 -11.18 -3.20
C TRP A 295 16.98 -12.56 -3.83
N SER A 296 15.98 -13.08 -4.55
CA SER A 296 16.03 -14.39 -5.20
C SER A 296 14.92 -14.62 -6.21
N GLU A 297 15.29 -14.88 -7.46
CA GLU A 297 14.37 -15.19 -8.55
C GLU A 297 14.61 -16.60 -9.13
N ARG A 298 13.58 -17.17 -9.76
CA ARG A 298 13.72 -18.32 -10.66
C ARG A 298 13.37 -17.94 -12.09
N GLU A 299 14.38 -17.86 -12.96
CA GLU A 299 14.19 -17.82 -14.41
C GLU A 299 13.99 -19.25 -14.97
N GLU A 300 13.30 -19.39 -16.12
CA GLU A 300 13.31 -20.63 -16.91
C GLU A 300 13.73 -20.38 -18.36
N TRP A 301 14.83 -21.01 -18.79
CA TRP A 301 15.39 -20.88 -20.14
C TRP A 301 15.56 -22.23 -20.83
N ASP A 302 15.01 -22.41 -22.04
CA ASP A 302 15.01 -23.66 -22.83
C ASP A 302 14.55 -24.90 -22.04
N GLY A 303 13.60 -24.73 -21.11
CA GLY A 303 13.09 -25.80 -20.25
C GLY A 303 14.00 -26.17 -19.08
N VAL A 304 14.91 -25.27 -18.69
CA VAL A 304 15.82 -25.41 -17.54
C VAL A 304 15.62 -24.20 -16.63
N SER A 305 15.24 -24.46 -15.37
CA SER A 305 15.15 -23.41 -14.35
C SER A 305 16.53 -23.07 -13.78
N TYR A 306 16.77 -21.79 -13.59
CA TYR A 306 17.95 -21.23 -12.92
C TYR A 306 17.45 -20.43 -11.71
N ASP A 307 17.96 -20.78 -10.53
CA ASP A 307 17.62 -20.08 -9.29
C ASP A 307 18.78 -19.13 -8.94
N TYR A 308 18.50 -17.83 -8.89
CA TYR A 308 19.44 -16.78 -8.49
C TYR A 308 19.20 -16.41 -7.03
N TYR A 309 20.27 -15.97 -6.36
CA TYR A 309 20.22 -15.51 -4.98
C TYR A 309 21.24 -14.39 -4.83
N GLU A 310 20.78 -13.24 -4.35
CA GLU A 310 21.60 -12.07 -4.10
C GLU A 310 21.42 -11.55 -2.68
N TYR A 311 22.38 -10.75 -2.23
CA TYR A 311 22.18 -9.84 -1.13
C TYR A 311 22.98 -8.55 -1.30
N GLY A 312 22.45 -7.47 -0.74
CA GLY A 312 23.13 -6.18 -0.66
C GLY A 312 23.37 -5.74 0.78
N GLU A 313 24.40 -4.93 1.00
CA GLU A 313 24.66 -4.19 2.24
C GLU A 313 24.60 -2.69 1.93
N VAL A 314 23.57 -2.00 2.42
CA VAL A 314 23.31 -0.56 2.19
C VAL A 314 23.69 0.26 3.44
N GLY A 315 24.30 1.42 3.23
CA GLY A 315 24.59 2.40 4.28
C GLY A 315 24.73 3.83 3.74
N PHE A 316 25.16 4.75 4.62
CA PHE A 316 25.37 6.16 4.27
C PHE A 316 26.86 6.55 4.29
N ASP A 317 27.36 7.09 3.18
CA ASP A 317 28.71 7.67 3.11
C ASP A 317 28.70 9.16 3.46
N SER A 318 29.11 9.47 4.68
CA SER A 318 29.24 10.84 5.18
C SER A 318 30.31 11.71 4.48
N GLU A 319 31.22 11.14 3.68
CA GLU A 319 32.19 11.93 2.92
C GLU A 319 31.61 12.48 1.60
N THR A 320 30.71 11.73 0.96
CA THR A 320 30.03 12.12 -0.28
C THR A 320 28.65 12.74 -0.05
N GLY A 321 27.94 12.29 0.99
CA GLY A 321 26.52 12.62 1.23
C GLY A 321 25.55 11.67 0.50
N ASN A 322 26.06 10.53 0.01
CA ASN A 322 25.31 9.56 -0.77
C ASN A 322 25.00 8.28 0.02
N LEU A 323 24.11 7.44 -0.51
CA LEU A 323 24.10 6.03 -0.17
C LEU A 323 25.42 5.38 -0.59
N ALA A 324 25.72 4.23 0.01
CA ALA A 324 26.80 3.35 -0.40
C ALA A 324 26.30 1.92 -0.28
N GLU A 325 26.64 1.08 -1.26
CA GLU A 325 26.20 -0.31 -1.30
C GLU A 325 27.34 -1.24 -1.71
N THR A 326 27.22 -2.51 -1.32
CA THR A 326 27.98 -3.62 -1.88
C THR A 326 27.03 -4.78 -2.13
N LEU A 327 27.17 -5.44 -3.29
CA LEU A 327 26.31 -6.52 -3.76
C LEU A 327 27.07 -7.84 -3.84
N TRP A 328 26.36 -8.94 -3.59
CA TRP A 328 26.87 -10.31 -3.68
C TRP A 328 25.88 -11.24 -4.35
N GLU A 329 26.34 -11.98 -5.36
CA GLU A 329 25.60 -13.06 -6.03
C GLU A 329 26.07 -14.43 -5.51
N TYR A 330 25.18 -15.40 -5.37
CA TYR A 330 25.55 -16.78 -5.02
C TYR A 330 26.00 -17.60 -6.24
N ASN A 331 27.30 -17.84 -6.33
CA ASN A 331 27.88 -18.69 -7.37
C ASN A 331 27.76 -20.18 -7.01
N ALA A 332 26.83 -20.89 -7.66
CA ALA A 332 26.58 -22.32 -7.43
C ALA A 332 27.74 -23.25 -7.86
N ASP A 333 28.58 -22.82 -8.82
CA ASP A 333 29.76 -23.59 -9.29
C ASP A 333 30.92 -23.54 -8.28
N THR A 334 31.11 -22.40 -7.60
CA THR A 334 32.13 -22.21 -6.56
C THR A 334 31.62 -22.48 -5.15
N ASN A 335 30.29 -22.54 -4.97
CA ASN A 335 29.58 -22.66 -3.69
C ASN A 335 29.97 -21.51 -2.75
N ALA A 336 29.94 -20.27 -3.27
CA ALA A 336 30.36 -19.07 -2.55
C ALA A 336 29.58 -17.83 -3.01
N TRP A 337 29.46 -16.86 -2.10
CA TRP A 337 29.00 -15.51 -2.40
C TRP A 337 30.17 -14.72 -3.02
N GLU A 338 29.93 -14.11 -4.18
CA GLU A 338 30.95 -13.38 -4.97
C GLU A 338 30.46 -11.95 -5.22
N ASN A 339 31.35 -10.95 -5.08
CA ASN A 339 30.97 -9.55 -5.30
C ASN A 339 30.53 -9.32 -6.75
N TRP A 340 29.36 -8.72 -6.92
CA TRP A 340 28.76 -8.34 -8.20
C TRP A 340 28.66 -6.80 -8.31
N THR A 341 28.34 -6.30 -9.50
CA THR A 341 28.07 -4.88 -9.76
C THR A 341 26.91 -4.78 -10.74
N GLU A 342 25.80 -4.22 -10.28
CA GLU A 342 24.65 -3.93 -11.11
C GLU A 342 24.99 -2.85 -12.16
N ASP A 343 24.68 -3.16 -13.43
CA ASP A 343 24.89 -2.31 -14.60
C ASP A 343 23.53 -1.95 -15.27
N GLY A 344 22.45 -1.92 -14.46
CA GLY A 344 21.12 -1.50 -14.88
C GLY A 344 21.06 -0.02 -15.29
N ILE A 345 20.23 0.25 -16.31
CA ILE A 345 20.00 1.59 -16.87
C ILE A 345 18.54 1.71 -17.29
N ARG A 346 17.74 2.43 -16.50
CA ARG A 346 16.41 2.91 -16.92
C ARG A 346 16.48 4.32 -17.55
N LEU A 347 15.39 4.75 -18.16
CA LEU A 347 15.20 6.12 -18.64
C LEU A 347 14.05 6.77 -17.87
N ILE A 348 14.33 7.85 -17.16
CA ILE A 348 13.34 8.59 -16.35
C ILE A 348 12.90 9.87 -17.08
N LEU A 349 11.60 10.18 -17.06
CA LEU A 349 11.07 11.41 -17.66
C LEU A 349 11.22 12.63 -16.75
N THR A 350 12.29 13.38 -16.95
CA THR A 350 12.54 14.60 -16.17
C THR A 350 11.94 15.86 -16.82
N SER A 351 12.00 16.98 -16.11
CA SER A 351 11.75 18.32 -16.67
C SER A 351 12.69 18.75 -17.82
N ASN A 352 13.81 18.03 -18.04
CA ASN A 352 14.71 18.19 -19.19
C ASN A 352 14.39 17.22 -20.35
N GLY A 353 13.47 16.28 -20.15
CA GLY A 353 13.21 15.12 -21.02
C GLY A 353 13.74 13.82 -20.43
N TRP A 354 13.79 12.77 -21.25
CA TRP A 354 14.35 11.46 -20.85
C TRP A 354 15.83 11.58 -20.47
N GLU A 355 16.16 11.26 -19.23
CA GLU A 355 17.54 11.17 -18.73
C GLU A 355 17.84 9.72 -18.34
N HIS A 356 19.11 9.30 -18.49
CA HIS A 356 19.53 7.97 -18.03
C HIS A 356 19.59 7.94 -16.51
N PHE A 357 18.81 7.05 -15.93
CA PHE A 357 18.95 6.62 -14.55
C PHE A 357 20.04 5.54 -14.46
N SER A 358 20.56 5.34 -13.25
CA SER A 358 21.48 4.25 -12.95
C SER A 358 21.12 3.73 -11.58
N ASP A 359 20.88 2.43 -11.53
CA ASP A 359 20.43 1.71 -10.34
C ASP A 359 21.55 1.62 -9.27
N ASN A 360 22.77 2.03 -9.65
CA ASN A 360 23.88 2.25 -8.74
C ASN A 360 23.57 3.33 -7.69
N VAL A 361 23.04 2.88 -6.54
CA VAL A 361 22.65 3.70 -5.40
C VAL A 361 23.78 4.58 -4.85
N SER A 362 25.05 4.28 -5.14
CA SER A 362 26.18 5.15 -4.77
C SER A 362 26.14 6.52 -5.47
N ALA A 363 25.31 6.70 -6.49
CA ALA A 363 25.02 7.99 -7.11
C ALA A 363 23.95 8.80 -6.36
N TRP A 364 23.11 8.17 -5.53
CA TRP A 364 21.93 8.77 -4.93
C TRP A 364 22.29 9.53 -3.65
N SER A 365 21.87 10.80 -3.56
CA SER A 365 22.19 11.68 -2.42
C SER A 365 21.10 11.66 -1.36
N VAL A 366 21.47 11.71 -0.07
CA VAL A 366 20.54 11.55 1.06
C VAL A 366 20.52 12.79 1.95
N THR A 367 19.32 13.24 2.30
CA THR A 367 19.08 14.29 3.32
C THR A 367 18.18 13.74 4.43
N PHE A 368 18.67 13.67 5.65
CA PHE A 368 17.89 13.27 6.82
C PHE A 368 16.97 14.40 7.31
N ASN A 369 15.73 14.04 7.66
CA ASN A 369 14.68 14.96 8.06
C ASN A 369 14.44 14.94 9.58
N ASP A 370 13.91 16.04 10.14
CA ASP A 370 13.65 16.19 11.59
C ASP A 370 12.60 15.20 12.13
N ASP A 371 11.82 14.54 11.26
CA ASP A 371 10.82 13.52 11.60
C ASP A 371 11.39 12.09 11.62
N GLY A 372 12.66 11.90 11.25
CA GLY A 372 13.34 10.61 11.17
C GLY A 372 13.30 9.96 9.79
N SER A 373 12.56 10.50 8.83
CA SER A 373 12.64 10.08 7.42
C SER A 373 13.94 10.56 6.74
N ALA A 374 14.17 10.12 5.51
CA ALA A 374 15.17 10.72 4.63
C ALA A 374 14.57 11.03 3.26
N SER A 375 15.02 12.13 2.64
CA SER A 375 14.78 12.41 1.23
C SER A 375 16.00 11.94 0.43
N VAL A 376 15.77 11.05 -0.53
CA VAL A 376 16.79 10.43 -1.39
C VAL A 376 16.60 10.95 -2.81
N SER A 377 17.63 11.55 -3.41
CA SER A 377 17.58 12.09 -4.77
C SER A 377 18.46 11.28 -5.71
N LEU A 378 17.85 10.82 -6.81
CA LEU A 378 18.36 9.82 -7.76
C LEU A 378 19.40 10.35 -8.77
N GLY A 379 20.06 11.48 -8.43
CA GLY A 379 21.19 12.04 -9.20
C GLY A 379 20.82 13.14 -10.21
N SER A 380 19.55 13.25 -10.62
CA SER A 380 19.01 14.43 -11.29
C SER A 380 17.69 14.90 -10.67
N ASN A 381 17.27 16.14 -10.94
CA ASN A 381 16.23 16.85 -10.16
C ASN A 381 14.79 16.46 -10.55
N ALA A 382 14.51 15.19 -10.84
CA ALA A 382 13.16 14.70 -11.13
C ALA A 382 12.60 13.96 -9.92
N ASP A 383 13.28 12.89 -9.49
CA ASP A 383 12.74 12.02 -8.46
C ASP A 383 13.44 12.21 -7.12
N ASN A 384 12.60 12.43 -6.12
CA ASN A 384 12.97 12.32 -4.73
C ASN A 384 12.13 11.19 -4.14
N LEU A 385 12.76 10.17 -3.59
CA LEU A 385 12.08 9.16 -2.77
C LEU A 385 12.11 9.62 -1.30
N LYS A 386 11.02 9.38 -0.58
CA LYS A 386 10.96 9.49 0.88
C LYS A 386 11.22 8.09 1.42
N LEU A 387 12.38 7.91 2.04
CA LEU A 387 12.73 6.72 2.77
C LEU A 387 12.21 6.84 4.22
N THR A 388 11.52 5.82 4.71
CA THR A 388 11.13 5.66 6.12
C THR A 388 11.52 4.27 6.60
N ALA A 389 11.66 4.08 7.92
CA ALA A 389 12.06 2.79 8.48
C ALA A 389 11.39 2.49 9.82
N ALA A 390 10.98 1.24 10.01
CA ALA A 390 10.61 0.67 11.30
C ALA A 390 11.52 -0.53 11.62
N GLN A 391 11.64 -0.90 12.89
CA GLN A 391 12.48 -2.01 13.35
C GLN A 391 11.74 -2.96 14.30
N LEU A 392 12.18 -4.22 14.30
CA LEU A 392 11.74 -5.28 15.21
C LEU A 392 12.96 -6.08 15.70
N ASP A 393 13.01 -6.38 17.00
CA ASP A 393 13.94 -7.38 17.55
C ASP A 393 13.45 -8.77 17.16
N VAL A 394 14.23 -9.45 16.32
CA VAL A 394 13.91 -10.78 15.79
C VAL A 394 14.70 -11.89 16.48
N SER A 395 15.47 -11.57 17.53
CA SER A 395 16.26 -12.55 18.29
C SER A 395 15.44 -13.77 18.71
N GLY A 396 15.81 -14.96 18.23
CA GLY A 396 15.12 -16.21 18.52
C GLY A 396 13.81 -16.46 17.76
N LYS A 397 13.35 -15.53 16.90
CA LYS A 397 12.23 -15.77 15.97
C LYS A 397 12.69 -16.64 14.79
N LYS A 398 11.76 -17.37 14.17
CA LYS A 398 12.02 -18.14 12.94
C LYS A 398 12.51 -17.23 11.82
N MET A 399 13.45 -17.73 11.03
CA MET A 399 13.96 -17.01 9.87
C MET A 399 12.94 -16.94 8.73
N GLN A 400 12.24 -18.05 8.44
CA GLN A 400 11.31 -18.13 7.30
C GLN A 400 10.12 -17.16 7.41
N SER A 401 9.69 -16.79 8.61
CA SER A 401 8.66 -15.76 8.86
C SER A 401 9.04 -14.34 8.41
N PHE A 402 10.28 -14.14 7.93
CA PHE A 402 10.78 -12.89 7.36
C PHE A 402 11.34 -13.08 5.94
N MET A 403 10.98 -14.18 5.26
CA MET A 403 11.38 -14.53 3.89
C MET A 403 10.22 -15.23 3.18
N GLN A 404 9.09 -14.52 3.06
CA GLN A 404 7.89 -14.99 2.35
C GLN A 404 7.46 -14.04 1.21
N GLY A 405 8.17 -12.92 1.02
CA GLY A 405 7.90 -11.98 -0.09
C GLY A 405 8.14 -12.63 -1.45
N LYS A 406 7.65 -11.99 -2.51
CA LYS A 406 7.83 -12.44 -3.90
C LYS A 406 9.31 -12.71 -4.21
N GLU A 407 10.16 -11.76 -3.84
CA GLU A 407 11.60 -11.79 -4.10
C GLU A 407 12.41 -12.53 -3.02
N THR A 408 11.86 -12.75 -1.81
CA THR A 408 12.57 -13.39 -0.70
C THR A 408 12.15 -14.84 -0.41
N GLY A 409 11.00 -15.27 -0.91
CA GLY A 409 10.44 -16.60 -0.68
C GLY A 409 11.34 -17.73 -1.18
N LEU A 410 11.99 -17.56 -2.34
CA LEU A 410 12.90 -18.56 -2.89
C LEU A 410 14.15 -18.73 -2.01
N PHE A 411 14.76 -17.64 -1.54
CA PHE A 411 15.82 -17.65 -0.54
C PHE A 411 15.35 -18.34 0.75
N GLY A 412 14.14 -18.04 1.22
CA GLY A 412 13.51 -18.68 2.38
C GLY A 412 13.47 -20.21 2.29
N THR A 413 13.28 -20.78 1.09
CA THR A 413 13.34 -22.25 0.88
C THR A 413 14.74 -22.85 1.12
N LYS A 414 15.80 -22.05 1.07
CA LYS A 414 17.20 -22.45 1.30
C LYS A 414 17.64 -22.27 2.75
N VAL A 415 16.72 -21.96 3.65
CA VAL A 415 16.94 -21.88 5.10
C VAL A 415 16.11 -22.99 5.80
N PRO A 416 16.64 -23.70 6.81
CA PRO A 416 15.87 -24.71 7.54
C PRO A 416 14.66 -24.11 8.28
N ALA A 417 13.52 -24.80 8.27
CA ALA A 417 12.28 -24.33 8.91
C ALA A 417 12.36 -24.18 10.44
N ASP A 418 13.32 -24.83 11.11
CA ASP A 418 13.59 -24.67 12.55
C ASP A 418 14.73 -23.69 12.85
N ALA A 419 15.26 -22.99 11.83
CA ALA A 419 16.29 -21.98 12.00
C ALA A 419 15.72 -20.67 12.58
N VAL A 420 16.43 -20.13 13.57
CA VAL A 420 16.06 -18.90 14.27
C VAL A 420 17.22 -17.91 14.27
N PHE A 421 16.90 -16.62 14.25
CA PHE A 421 17.88 -15.54 14.36
C PHE A 421 18.64 -15.58 15.70
N ALA A 422 19.91 -15.14 15.69
CA ALA A 422 20.72 -15.06 16.91
C ALA A 422 20.30 -13.88 17.81
N ASP A 423 20.79 -13.86 19.06
CA ASP A 423 20.69 -12.69 19.95
C ASP A 423 21.24 -11.41 19.25
N ASP A 424 20.64 -10.25 19.52
CA ASP A 424 20.97 -8.93 18.92
C ASP A 424 20.65 -8.82 17.41
N SER A 425 19.78 -9.68 16.88
CA SER A 425 19.29 -9.62 15.48
C SER A 425 18.11 -8.66 15.34
N ILE A 426 18.20 -7.73 14.40
CA ILE A 426 17.15 -6.76 14.08
C ILE A 426 16.71 -6.92 12.63
N ALA A 427 15.40 -7.00 12.42
CA ALA A 427 14.79 -6.78 11.11
C ALA A 427 14.28 -5.34 11.02
N TYR A 428 14.32 -4.77 9.83
CA TYR A 428 13.79 -3.46 9.48
C TYR A 428 12.74 -3.63 8.38
N ARG A 429 11.63 -2.91 8.48
CA ARG A 429 10.74 -2.65 7.33
C ARG A 429 11.12 -1.26 6.82
N VAL A 430 11.39 -1.11 5.52
CA VAL A 430 11.76 0.17 4.92
C VAL A 430 10.82 0.49 3.78
N ASN A 431 10.32 1.73 3.73
CA ASN A 431 9.41 2.14 2.66
C ASN A 431 10.08 3.21 1.82
N TRP A 432 10.05 2.99 0.51
CA TRP A 432 10.45 3.96 -0.49
C TRP A 432 9.20 4.54 -1.12
N ILE A 433 8.92 5.80 -0.83
CA ILE A 433 7.67 6.45 -1.25
C ILE A 433 8.00 7.53 -2.27
N ALA A 434 7.35 7.50 -3.44
CA ALA A 434 7.53 8.51 -4.48
C ALA A 434 7.01 9.88 -3.98
N ASN A 435 7.85 10.93 -3.94
CA ASN A 435 7.35 12.27 -3.57
C ASN A 435 6.70 13.02 -4.74
N GLU A 436 7.00 12.61 -5.97
CA GLU A 436 6.46 13.15 -7.21
C GLU A 436 6.13 11.98 -8.15
N ASP A 437 5.30 12.23 -9.16
CA ASP A 437 4.90 11.26 -10.19
C ASP A 437 6.13 10.79 -11.01
N SER A 438 6.56 9.53 -10.85
CA SER A 438 7.66 8.94 -11.65
C SER A 438 7.15 8.30 -12.94
N TYR A 439 7.94 8.38 -14.01
CA TYR A 439 7.66 7.73 -15.29
C TYR A 439 8.94 7.13 -15.84
N GLU A 440 9.04 5.80 -15.78
CA GLU A 440 10.25 5.06 -16.12
C GLU A 440 10.04 4.30 -17.44
N LEU A 441 11.08 4.25 -18.27
CA LEU A 441 11.16 3.39 -19.46
C LEU A 441 12.37 2.49 -19.30
N ASP A 442 12.12 1.20 -19.22
CA ASP A 442 13.17 0.20 -19.19
C ASP A 442 13.97 0.13 -20.50
N SER A 443 15.25 -0.30 -20.39
CA SER A 443 16.20 -0.31 -21.50
C SER A 443 17.12 -1.53 -21.56
N TRP A 444 16.53 -2.71 -21.73
CA TRP A 444 17.25 -3.95 -22.01
C TRP A 444 17.78 -4.04 -23.46
N THR A 445 18.85 -4.84 -23.69
CA THR A 445 19.62 -4.88 -24.96
C THR A 445 20.01 -6.28 -25.43
N ASP A 446 19.56 -7.29 -24.71
CA ASP A 446 19.89 -8.72 -24.78
C ASP A 446 18.95 -9.54 -25.69
N CYS A 447 17.93 -8.92 -26.27
CA CYS A 447 17.02 -9.57 -27.23
C CYS A 447 17.73 -10.05 -28.51
N ASP A 448 17.21 -11.13 -29.11
CA ASP A 448 17.75 -11.77 -30.33
C ASP A 448 17.98 -10.77 -31.49
N ASP A 449 19.21 -10.71 -32.02
CA ASP A 449 19.58 -9.96 -33.24
C ASP A 449 18.68 -10.40 -34.43
N PRO A 450 17.84 -9.51 -35.01
CA PRO A 450 18.03 -8.06 -35.14
C PRO A 450 17.04 -7.17 -34.35
N SER A 451 16.58 -7.61 -33.18
CA SER A 451 15.46 -6.99 -32.44
C SER A 451 15.83 -5.75 -31.61
N VAL A 452 17.09 -5.33 -31.62
CA VAL A 452 17.56 -4.15 -30.86
C VAL A 452 17.31 -2.85 -31.66
N TYR A 453 16.32 -2.05 -31.24
CA TYR A 453 15.91 -0.83 -31.97
C TYR A 453 16.43 0.45 -31.29
N ASN A 454 17.41 1.10 -31.95
CA ASN A 454 18.17 2.23 -31.42
C ASN A 454 18.86 1.96 -30.07
N GLY A 455 19.22 0.71 -29.79
CA GLY A 455 19.94 0.32 -28.57
C GLY A 455 19.03 -0.01 -27.39
N ASN A 456 17.74 -0.26 -27.61
CA ASN A 456 16.81 -0.73 -26.59
C ASN A 456 15.77 -1.66 -27.25
N CYS A 457 15.53 -2.83 -26.64
CA CYS A 457 14.62 -3.88 -27.08
C CYS A 457 13.14 -3.64 -26.74
N ASN A 458 12.84 -2.80 -25.76
CA ASN A 458 11.49 -2.37 -25.37
C ASN A 458 10.83 -1.58 -26.52
N VAL A 459 10.06 -2.27 -27.37
CA VAL A 459 9.28 -1.67 -28.47
C VAL A 459 7.98 -2.42 -28.73
N LEU A 460 6.90 -1.68 -29.00
CA LEU A 460 5.59 -2.26 -29.32
C LEU A 460 5.39 -2.41 -30.84
N TRP A 461 4.62 -3.41 -31.25
CA TRP A 461 4.25 -3.65 -32.65
C TRP A 461 2.82 -3.20 -32.93
N GLY A 462 2.62 -2.49 -34.04
CA GLY A 462 1.33 -1.92 -34.43
C GLY A 462 0.59 -2.73 -35.50
N HIS A 463 -0.69 -2.42 -35.68
CA HIS A 463 -1.59 -3.12 -36.60
C HIS A 463 -1.32 -2.82 -38.10
N SER A 464 -0.47 -1.83 -38.39
CA SER A 464 -0.32 -1.22 -39.72
C SER A 464 1.09 -1.31 -40.30
N THR A 465 2.06 -1.83 -39.55
CA THR A 465 3.50 -1.76 -39.86
C THR A 465 4.12 -3.14 -40.11
N SER A 466 5.29 -3.15 -40.77
CA SER A 466 6.14 -4.34 -40.95
C SER A 466 7.37 -4.30 -40.03
N GLY A 467 7.20 -3.72 -38.85
CA GLY A 467 8.23 -3.34 -37.88
C GLY A 467 7.58 -2.68 -36.66
N PRO A 468 8.34 -2.35 -35.61
CA PRO A 468 7.79 -1.70 -34.42
C PRO A 468 7.14 -0.35 -34.73
N ALA A 469 6.19 0.05 -33.89
CA ALA A 469 5.45 1.30 -34.02
C ALA A 469 6.34 2.51 -33.72
N THR A 470 6.12 3.59 -34.45
CA THR A 470 6.83 4.87 -34.35
C THR A 470 5.92 6.02 -33.89
N SER A 471 4.63 5.74 -33.75
CA SER A 471 3.62 6.66 -33.21
C SER A 471 2.46 5.87 -32.58
N PHE A 472 1.75 6.50 -31.63
CA PHE A 472 0.57 5.88 -31.00
C PHE A 472 -0.53 5.55 -32.02
N GLU A 473 -0.66 6.37 -33.05
CA GLU A 473 -1.64 6.17 -34.13
C GLU A 473 -1.37 4.90 -34.98
N GLU A 474 -0.20 4.27 -34.87
CA GLU A 474 0.10 2.96 -35.49
C GLU A 474 -0.32 1.77 -34.60
N LEU A 475 -0.56 2.00 -33.31
CA LEU A 475 -1.07 1.01 -32.34
C LEU A 475 -2.60 1.00 -32.22
N ILE A 476 -3.28 2.12 -32.51
CA ILE A 476 -4.73 2.28 -32.29
C ILE A 476 -5.52 1.67 -33.44
N PHE A 477 -6.30 0.63 -33.13
CA PHE A 477 -7.22 -0.05 -34.04
C PHE A 477 -8.54 0.74 -34.17
N PRO A 478 -9.18 0.75 -35.36
CA PRO A 478 -10.44 1.47 -35.58
C PRO A 478 -11.67 0.74 -35.00
N ASP A 479 -11.58 -0.57 -34.77
CA ASP A 479 -12.61 -1.38 -34.12
C ASP A 479 -12.05 -2.72 -33.63
N GLU A 480 -12.81 -3.37 -32.74
CA GLU A 480 -12.56 -4.70 -32.17
C GLU A 480 -12.66 -5.87 -33.18
N THR A 481 -13.09 -5.62 -34.41
CA THR A 481 -13.39 -6.65 -35.43
C THR A 481 -12.36 -6.71 -36.57
N THR A 482 -11.40 -5.79 -36.57
CA THR A 482 -10.37 -5.67 -37.60
C THR A 482 -9.48 -6.91 -37.58
N ALA A 483 -9.59 -7.71 -38.65
CA ALA A 483 -9.00 -9.04 -38.69
C ALA A 483 -7.46 -9.01 -38.64
N ASP A 484 -6.91 -9.71 -37.66
CA ASP A 484 -5.51 -9.61 -37.29
C ASP A 484 -4.69 -10.86 -37.66
N SER A 485 -3.37 -10.70 -37.77
CA SER A 485 -2.43 -11.81 -37.66
C SER A 485 -2.02 -11.98 -36.19
N SER A 486 -1.53 -13.14 -35.78
CA SER A 486 -1.24 -13.45 -34.37
C SER A 486 0.00 -12.73 -33.79
N TYR A 487 0.32 -11.52 -34.28
CA TYR A 487 1.58 -10.81 -34.03
C TYR A 487 1.42 -9.27 -33.89
N HIS A 488 0.20 -8.74 -33.69
CA HIS A 488 -0.04 -7.28 -33.57
C HIS A 488 -0.76 -6.88 -32.28
N TYR A 489 -0.68 -7.70 -31.24
CA TYR A 489 -1.00 -7.27 -29.87
C TYR A 489 0.24 -6.62 -29.26
N ALA A 490 0.05 -5.58 -28.45
CA ALA A 490 1.07 -5.18 -27.50
C ALA A 490 1.09 -6.24 -26.40
N HIS A 491 2.20 -6.94 -26.24
CA HIS A 491 2.36 -7.79 -25.06
C HIS A 491 2.57 -6.86 -23.86
N ILE A 492 1.79 -7.07 -22.81
CA ILE A 492 1.78 -6.20 -21.61
C ILE A 492 2.12 -6.99 -20.34
N GLY A 493 2.41 -8.29 -20.47
CA GLY A 493 2.46 -9.23 -19.37
C GLY A 493 2.49 -10.69 -19.83
N ASP A 494 2.65 -11.60 -18.87
CA ASP A 494 2.72 -13.05 -19.11
C ASP A 494 1.41 -13.59 -19.71
N GLU A 495 1.52 -14.11 -20.93
CA GLU A 495 0.40 -14.55 -21.76
C GLU A 495 -0.73 -13.49 -21.97
N LEU A 496 -0.44 -12.20 -21.77
CA LEU A 496 -1.38 -11.07 -21.93
C LEU A 496 -1.09 -10.22 -23.18
N GLY A 497 -2.11 -10.04 -24.03
CA GLY A 497 -2.04 -9.20 -25.23
C GLY A 497 -3.08 -8.07 -25.26
N ALA A 498 -2.63 -6.83 -25.32
CA ALA A 498 -3.46 -5.63 -25.42
C ALA A 498 -3.66 -5.14 -26.87
N ARG A 499 -4.88 -4.67 -27.16
CA ARG A 499 -5.30 -3.98 -28.38
C ARG A 499 -5.95 -2.65 -28.02
N PHE A 500 -5.32 -1.53 -28.37
CA PHE A 500 -5.85 -0.18 -28.19
C PHE A 500 -6.92 0.11 -29.25
N ILE A 501 -8.11 0.57 -28.86
CA ILE A 501 -9.24 0.87 -29.76
C ILE A 501 -9.46 2.39 -29.80
N ASP A 502 -9.86 2.95 -30.95
CA ASP A 502 -10.02 4.40 -31.17
C ASP A 502 -11.07 5.10 -30.27
N ASP A 503 -11.93 4.32 -29.59
CA ASP A 503 -12.94 4.76 -28.64
C ASP A 503 -12.42 4.91 -27.20
N GLY A 504 -11.14 4.65 -26.96
CA GLY A 504 -10.49 4.75 -25.65
C GLY A 504 -10.47 3.44 -24.84
N ARG A 505 -11.01 2.33 -25.38
CA ARG A 505 -10.89 1.01 -24.75
C ARG A 505 -9.57 0.32 -25.06
N VAL A 506 -9.13 -0.53 -24.16
CA VAL A 506 -8.07 -1.52 -24.39
C VAL A 506 -8.70 -2.90 -24.33
N GLN A 507 -8.73 -3.63 -25.45
CA GLN A 507 -9.13 -5.03 -25.45
C GLN A 507 -7.94 -5.88 -25.03
N ILE A 508 -8.07 -6.62 -23.93
CA ILE A 508 -7.03 -7.49 -23.39
C ILE A 508 -7.40 -8.93 -23.69
N THR A 509 -6.46 -9.69 -24.23
CA THR A 509 -6.62 -11.12 -24.54
C THR A 509 -5.71 -11.92 -23.61
N ASP A 510 -6.30 -12.81 -22.82
CA ASP A 510 -5.58 -13.68 -21.89
C ASP A 510 -5.40 -15.08 -22.50
N ALA A 511 -4.20 -15.37 -23.00
CA ALA A 511 -3.91 -16.64 -23.66
C ALA A 511 -3.87 -17.83 -22.68
N ALA A 512 -3.47 -17.61 -21.41
CA ALA A 512 -3.48 -18.62 -20.36
C ALA A 512 -4.89 -19.15 -20.11
N ASN A 513 -5.85 -18.23 -20.02
CA ASN A 513 -7.27 -18.53 -19.84
C ASN A 513 -8.01 -18.76 -21.18
N GLY A 514 -7.32 -19.34 -22.17
CA GLY A 514 -7.94 -19.82 -23.40
C GLY A 514 -8.30 -18.74 -24.41
N ASN A 515 -7.69 -17.55 -24.32
CA ASN A 515 -8.00 -16.32 -25.07
C ASN A 515 -9.31 -15.68 -24.62
N GLU A 516 -9.56 -15.62 -23.31
CA GLU A 516 -10.63 -14.80 -22.75
C GLU A 516 -10.36 -13.30 -23.02
N VAL A 517 -11.43 -12.52 -23.18
CA VAL A 517 -11.36 -11.12 -23.59
C VAL A 517 -11.90 -10.21 -22.49
N SER A 518 -11.02 -9.33 -22.00
CA SER A 518 -11.31 -8.30 -21.01
C SER A 518 -11.19 -6.90 -21.62
N TYR A 519 -11.62 -5.87 -20.89
CA TYR A 519 -11.50 -4.48 -21.32
C TYR A 519 -10.93 -3.59 -20.23
N GLY A 520 -9.81 -2.94 -20.55
CA GLY A 520 -9.29 -1.76 -19.85
C GLY A 520 -9.61 -0.48 -20.63
N SER A 521 -8.91 0.61 -20.29
CA SER A 521 -9.02 1.89 -20.98
C SER A 521 -7.66 2.55 -21.20
N TRP A 522 -7.58 3.49 -22.13
CA TRP A 522 -6.38 4.29 -22.36
C TRP A 522 -6.73 5.77 -22.54
N SER A 523 -5.82 6.64 -22.14
CA SER A 523 -5.96 8.10 -22.29
C SER A 523 -4.64 8.76 -22.66
N TYR A 524 -4.66 10.06 -22.98
CA TYR A 524 -3.43 10.82 -23.25
C TYR A 524 -3.14 11.83 -22.14
N GLN A 525 -1.93 11.75 -21.60
CA GLN A 525 -1.39 12.72 -20.66
C GLN A 525 -0.26 13.53 -21.32
N THR A 526 0.13 14.66 -20.71
CA THR A 526 1.33 15.41 -21.13
C THR A 526 2.13 15.81 -19.91
N VAL A 527 3.29 15.17 -19.75
CA VAL A 527 4.21 15.32 -18.61
C VAL A 527 5.50 15.95 -19.13
N HIS A 528 5.94 17.03 -18.49
CA HIS A 528 7.13 17.82 -18.89
C HIS A 528 7.22 18.23 -20.39
N GLY A 529 6.11 18.18 -21.13
CA GLY A 529 6.03 18.44 -22.57
C GLY A 529 6.10 17.19 -23.47
N THR A 530 6.34 16.02 -22.89
CA THR A 530 6.23 14.71 -23.54
C THR A 530 4.76 14.24 -23.52
N LYS A 531 4.26 13.72 -24.64
CA LYS A 531 2.92 13.11 -24.73
C LYS A 531 3.02 11.64 -24.35
N LEU A 532 2.28 11.22 -23.32
CA LEU A 532 2.20 9.83 -22.86
C LEU A 532 0.82 9.26 -23.20
N MET A 533 0.72 7.96 -23.42
CA MET A 533 -0.54 7.21 -23.41
C MET A 533 -0.60 6.43 -22.10
N MET A 534 -1.46 6.84 -21.17
CA MET A 534 -1.69 6.09 -19.93
C MET A 534 -2.62 4.92 -20.24
N VAL A 535 -2.33 3.73 -19.71
CA VAL A 535 -3.03 2.48 -19.99
C VAL A 535 -3.52 1.88 -18.68
N ASN A 536 -4.82 1.94 -18.45
CA ASN A 536 -5.47 1.28 -17.32
C ASN A 536 -5.87 -0.14 -17.78
N VAL A 537 -5.24 -1.13 -17.17
CA VAL A 537 -5.54 -2.56 -17.31
C VAL A 537 -6.31 -2.99 -16.05
N PRO A 538 -7.38 -3.80 -16.13
CA PRO A 538 -8.08 -4.31 -14.94
C PRO A 538 -7.12 -5.02 -13.97
N ASP A 539 -7.21 -4.67 -12.70
CA ASP A 539 -6.18 -4.95 -11.69
C ASP A 539 -5.91 -6.46 -11.47
N ARG A 540 -6.88 -7.33 -11.79
CA ARG A 540 -6.70 -8.80 -11.85
C ARG A 540 -5.58 -9.31 -12.77
N PHE A 541 -5.01 -8.43 -13.59
CA PHE A 541 -3.87 -8.71 -14.45
C PHE A 541 -2.54 -8.19 -13.89
N SER A 542 -2.55 -7.40 -12.81
CA SER A 542 -1.38 -6.77 -12.16
C SER A 542 -0.23 -7.75 -11.94
N SER A 543 -0.48 -8.83 -11.19
CA SER A 543 0.46 -9.94 -10.92
C SER A 543 0.97 -10.71 -12.14
N ARG A 544 0.48 -10.37 -13.34
CA ARG A 544 0.92 -10.91 -14.63
C ARG A 544 1.37 -9.83 -15.59
N LEU A 545 1.38 -8.54 -15.23
CA LEU A 545 2.08 -7.53 -16.00
C LEU A 545 3.58 -7.78 -15.90
N TRP A 546 4.36 -7.25 -16.84
CA TRP A 546 5.82 -7.37 -16.82
C TRP A 546 6.52 -6.27 -16.01
N GLU A 547 5.78 -5.25 -15.61
CA GLU A 547 6.24 -4.19 -14.71
C GLU A 547 5.54 -4.47 -13.37
N ASP A 548 6.29 -4.50 -12.27
CA ASP A 548 5.87 -5.22 -11.07
C ASP A 548 4.83 -4.49 -10.20
N GLU A 549 4.79 -3.15 -10.18
CA GLU A 549 3.96 -2.39 -9.23
C GLU A 549 3.22 -1.16 -9.82
N GLY A 550 3.69 -0.58 -10.93
CA GLY A 550 3.13 0.67 -11.47
C GLY A 550 2.06 0.54 -12.56
N GLN A 551 1.34 1.63 -12.84
CA GLN A 551 0.40 1.65 -13.96
C GLN A 551 1.15 1.70 -15.29
N LEU A 552 0.68 0.89 -16.24
CA LEU A 552 1.25 0.83 -17.58
C LEU A 552 1.10 2.17 -18.33
N PHE A 553 2.18 2.69 -18.92
CA PHE A 553 2.09 3.77 -19.90
C PHE A 553 2.95 3.50 -21.14
N LEU A 554 2.65 4.22 -22.22
CA LEU A 554 3.44 4.21 -23.45
C LEU A 554 3.99 5.59 -23.77
N ALA A 555 5.24 5.63 -24.25
CA ALA A 555 5.89 6.85 -24.76
C ALA A 555 6.55 6.64 -26.11
N VAL A 556 6.72 7.74 -26.86
CA VAL A 556 7.59 7.75 -28.05
C VAL A 556 9.00 8.21 -27.63
N GLN A 557 9.95 7.28 -27.57
CA GLN A 557 11.35 7.50 -27.19
C GLN A 557 12.26 7.02 -28.34
N ASP A 558 13.25 7.83 -28.71
CA ASP A 558 14.15 7.63 -29.87
C ASP A 558 13.48 7.16 -31.18
N GLY A 559 12.23 7.58 -31.40
CA GLY A 559 11.45 7.31 -32.62
C GLY A 559 10.63 6.03 -32.62
N TYR A 560 10.56 5.31 -31.49
CA TYR A 560 9.76 4.10 -31.31
C TYR A 560 8.78 4.26 -30.14
N VAL A 561 7.64 3.54 -30.20
CA VAL A 561 6.75 3.43 -29.04
C VAL A 561 7.30 2.37 -28.09
N ARG A 562 7.52 2.75 -26.84
CA ARG A 562 8.02 1.93 -25.74
C ARG A 562 6.98 1.82 -24.63
N GLN A 563 7.05 0.72 -23.89
CA GLN A 563 6.35 0.46 -22.63
C GLN A 563 7.10 1.11 -21.47
N GLY A 564 6.39 1.49 -20.41
CA GLY A 564 6.98 1.98 -19.17
C GLY A 564 6.03 1.91 -18.00
N GLU A 565 6.61 2.16 -16.83
CA GLU A 565 5.99 2.08 -15.52
C GLU A 565 5.74 3.48 -14.93
N PHE A 566 4.51 3.72 -14.46
CA PHE A 566 4.14 4.94 -13.75
C PHE A 566 3.85 4.65 -12.28
N THR A 567 4.58 5.31 -11.39
CA THR A 567 4.36 5.34 -9.94
C THR A 567 3.83 6.71 -9.56
N ALA A 568 2.66 6.80 -8.92
CA ALA A 568 2.08 8.08 -8.54
C ALA A 568 2.73 8.65 -7.26
N ALA A 569 2.71 9.97 -7.11
CA ALA A 569 3.18 10.61 -5.88
C ALA A 569 2.39 10.11 -4.64
N GLY A 570 3.10 9.55 -3.67
CA GLY A 570 2.56 8.97 -2.44
C GLY A 570 2.43 7.45 -2.46
N GLU A 571 2.66 6.79 -3.59
CA GLU A 571 2.72 5.33 -3.70
C GLU A 571 4.09 4.79 -3.29
N ILE A 572 4.13 3.51 -2.92
CA ILE A 572 5.36 2.76 -2.66
C ILE A 572 6.01 2.47 -4.02
N ALA A 573 7.33 2.65 -4.10
CA ALA A 573 8.12 2.58 -5.34
C ALA A 573 9.03 1.34 -5.43
N PHE A 574 9.16 0.58 -4.34
CA PHE A 574 9.88 -0.69 -4.27
C PHE A 574 9.22 -1.57 -3.19
N ASP A 575 9.04 -2.86 -3.49
CA ASP A 575 8.25 -3.80 -2.69
C ASP A 575 8.72 -3.97 -1.22
N ASP A 576 7.78 -4.37 -0.35
CA ASP A 576 7.84 -4.23 1.11
C ASP A 576 8.63 -5.36 1.82
N ASP A 577 9.85 -5.64 1.36
CA ASP A 577 10.72 -6.70 1.86
C ASP A 577 11.58 -6.30 3.08
N TYR A 578 11.92 -7.28 3.92
CA TYR A 578 12.65 -7.03 5.17
C TYR A 578 14.14 -6.80 4.93
N TRP A 579 14.66 -5.73 5.54
CA TRP A 579 16.09 -5.48 5.69
C TRP A 579 16.58 -6.00 7.06
N PHE A 580 17.88 -6.27 7.19
CA PHE A 580 18.47 -6.96 8.34
C PHE A 580 19.75 -6.26 8.82
N ASN A 581 19.98 -6.20 10.14
CA ASN A 581 21.28 -5.78 10.66
C ASN A 581 22.37 -6.83 10.40
N GLU A 582 23.65 -6.46 10.56
CA GLU A 582 24.81 -7.36 10.34
C GLU A 582 24.64 -8.71 11.07
N THR A 583 24.17 -8.70 12.34
CA THR A 583 23.94 -9.91 13.14
C THR A 583 22.85 -10.83 12.57
N ALA A 584 21.72 -10.26 12.15
CA ALA A 584 20.62 -10.99 11.55
C ALA A 584 21.06 -11.60 10.21
N MET A 585 21.81 -10.84 9.41
CA MET A 585 22.31 -11.25 8.11
C MET A 585 23.37 -12.37 8.20
N ASP A 586 24.37 -12.21 9.08
CA ASP A 586 25.33 -13.28 9.41
C ASP A 586 24.62 -14.56 9.85
N SER A 587 23.51 -14.43 10.60
CA SER A 587 22.70 -15.57 11.02
C SER A 587 22.04 -16.24 9.81
N LEU A 588 21.37 -15.51 8.93
CA LEU A 588 20.73 -16.02 7.70
C LEU A 588 21.74 -16.72 6.79
N LEU A 589 22.83 -16.04 6.44
CA LEU A 589 23.88 -16.58 5.56
C LEU A 589 24.57 -17.82 6.16
N SER A 590 24.59 -17.98 7.49
CA SER A 590 25.09 -19.20 8.14
C SER A 590 24.17 -20.42 7.99
N GLN A 591 22.88 -20.19 7.70
CA GLN A 591 21.86 -21.23 7.52
C GLN A 591 21.56 -21.51 6.04
N PHE A 592 21.88 -20.57 5.14
CA PHE A 592 21.70 -20.73 3.69
C PHE A 592 22.37 -22.01 3.17
N ASN A 593 21.57 -22.86 2.53
CA ASN A 593 22.00 -24.13 1.97
C ASN A 593 21.30 -24.38 0.63
N PHE A 594 22.00 -24.06 -0.46
CA PHE A 594 21.58 -24.29 -1.85
C PHE A 594 21.18 -25.76 -2.17
N SER A 595 21.55 -26.74 -1.33
CA SER A 595 21.16 -28.16 -1.50
C SER A 595 19.87 -28.57 -0.79
N LEU A 596 19.16 -27.64 -0.13
CA LEU A 596 17.77 -27.83 0.32
C LEU A 596 16.82 -27.78 -0.89
#